data_AF-A0A963R5R5-F1
#
_entry.id   AF-A0A963R5R5-F1
#
_cell.length_a   1.000
_cell.length_b   1.000
_cell.length_c   1.000
_cell.angle_alpha   90.00
_cell.angle_beta   90.00
_cell.angle_gamma   90.00
#
_symmetry.space_group_name_H-M   'P 1'
#
loop_
_entity.id
_entity.type
_entity.pdbx_description
1 polymer ?
#
loop_
_entity_poly.entity_id
_entity_poly.type
_entity_poly.pdbx_seq_one_letter_code
_entity_poly.pdbx_strand_id
1 'polypeptide(L)'
;KRGNSVYFPDRVVPMLPEVLSADVCSLRAGADRAAMACHLEIAADGRVTSWRFTRALVRISEVIAYEEAQRRIDADEARENLIHLWGAWRCLEQARKDRDPLELELPERRVLLDDAGKIREIALRERLDAHRVVEDFMIAANVAAAKALEGKVAPVVYRIHEPPSREKLVALKDYLATFDRKLALGQVITPGLFNRMLKDVADESEKALIMEAVLRSQTQAYYGPRNAGHFGLSLGSYAHFTSPIRRYADLLVHRALVDAYGLEQAAPRSDLPPTSGLSDRDRADLSRVSEAISAAERRAMEAERETIDRYVAAWLSSRVGEVFDCRITGVQRFGLFATILSLGGDGLVPVSVLGAERFFHDEKAQVLEGEQSGTRYALGDRLRLRLAEANPLTGALKFEPEDSTGRIEPRGAPLPLGKKGKHFTGKRGRPGNIRHQGRGR
;
A
#
# COMPACT_ATOMS: atom_id res chain seq x y z
N LYS A 1 -8.06 -14.09 -13.34
CA LYS A 1 -6.81 -13.92 -14.14
C LYS A 1 -6.12 -12.59 -13.85
N ARG A 2 -6.77 -11.42 -14.07
CA ARG A 2 -6.18 -10.09 -13.73
C ARG A 2 -6.18 -9.83 -12.21
N GLY A 3 -7.23 -10.23 -11.50
CA GLY A 3 -7.35 -10.10 -10.05
C GLY A 3 -7.77 -8.70 -9.63
N ASN A 4 -7.02 -7.67 -10.06
CA ASN A 4 -7.31 -6.26 -9.82
C ASN A 4 -6.94 -5.42 -11.06
N SER A 5 -7.38 -4.17 -11.11
CA SER A 5 -6.82 -3.15 -12.00
C SER A 5 -5.42 -2.76 -11.53
N VAL A 6 -4.55 -2.36 -12.45
CA VAL A 6 -3.18 -1.88 -12.17
C VAL A 6 -3.07 -0.42 -12.62
N TYR A 7 -2.55 0.44 -11.75
CA TYR A 7 -2.50 1.90 -11.93
C TYR A 7 -1.06 2.36 -12.12
N PHE A 8 -0.64 2.52 -13.37
CA PHE A 8 0.63 3.15 -13.69
C PHE A 8 0.47 4.67 -13.75
N PRO A 9 1.56 5.46 -13.58
CA PRO A 9 1.51 6.91 -13.72
C PRO A 9 0.91 7.41 -15.05
N ASP A 10 1.17 6.70 -16.16
CA ASP A 10 0.73 7.06 -17.51
C ASP A 10 -0.57 6.38 -17.98
N ARG A 11 -0.97 5.29 -17.33
CA ARG A 11 -2.12 4.50 -17.79
C ARG A 11 -2.68 3.56 -16.73
N VAL A 12 -3.92 3.14 -16.94
CA VAL A 12 -4.57 2.09 -16.14
C VAL A 12 -4.70 0.83 -16.99
N VAL A 13 -4.33 -0.33 -16.41
CA VAL A 13 -4.69 -1.65 -16.96
C VAL A 13 -5.92 -2.13 -16.20
N PRO A 14 -7.15 -1.95 -16.75
CA PRO A 14 -8.36 -2.20 -16.00
C PRO A 14 -8.59 -3.71 -15.78
N MET A 15 -9.22 -4.08 -14.67
CA MET A 15 -9.61 -5.47 -14.43
C MET A 15 -10.67 -5.94 -15.43
N LEU A 16 -11.66 -5.08 -15.68
CA LEU A 16 -12.76 -5.29 -16.62
C LEU A 16 -12.48 -4.58 -17.94
N PRO A 17 -13.14 -4.96 -19.05
CA PRO A 17 -13.14 -4.18 -20.28
C PRO A 17 -13.58 -2.73 -20.04
N GLU A 18 -13.01 -1.80 -20.80
CA GLU A 18 -13.25 -0.37 -20.63
C GLU A 18 -14.72 0.02 -20.77
N VAL A 19 -15.43 -0.60 -21.72
CA VAL A 19 -16.89 -0.42 -21.90
C VAL A 19 -17.66 -0.70 -20.61
N LEU A 20 -17.23 -1.68 -19.81
CA LEU A 20 -17.85 -1.94 -18.51
C LEU A 20 -17.35 -0.98 -17.45
N SER A 21 -16.02 -0.81 -17.31
CA SER A 21 -15.46 -0.07 -16.19
C SER A 21 -15.65 1.44 -16.27
N ALA A 22 -15.55 2.02 -17.47
CA ALA A 22 -15.58 3.47 -17.69
C ALA A 22 -16.98 3.98 -18.04
N ASP A 23 -17.87 3.13 -18.53
CA ASP A 23 -19.22 3.52 -18.97
C ASP A 23 -20.33 2.79 -18.20
N VAL A 24 -20.62 1.52 -18.51
CA VAL A 24 -21.82 0.82 -18.01
C VAL A 24 -21.87 0.72 -16.49
N CYS A 25 -20.76 0.38 -15.84
CA CYS A 25 -20.68 0.25 -14.38
C CYS A 25 -20.30 1.57 -13.70
N SER A 26 -19.88 2.59 -14.45
CA SER A 26 -19.48 3.88 -13.89
C SER A 26 -20.70 4.69 -13.47
N LEU A 27 -20.70 5.15 -12.22
CA LEU A 27 -21.79 5.93 -11.62
C LEU A 27 -21.73 7.41 -12.06
N ARG A 28 -21.93 7.65 -13.36
CA ARG A 28 -21.96 9.00 -13.95
C ARG A 28 -23.23 9.75 -13.54
N ALA A 29 -23.14 11.07 -13.46
CA ALA A 29 -24.29 11.93 -13.17
C ALA A 29 -25.35 11.86 -14.28
N GLY A 30 -26.62 11.99 -13.90
CA GLY A 30 -27.75 12.21 -14.82
C GLY A 30 -28.30 10.98 -15.54
N ALA A 31 -27.69 9.80 -15.39
CA ALA A 31 -28.14 8.57 -16.04
C ALA A 31 -28.46 7.47 -15.02
N ASP A 32 -29.40 6.58 -15.37
CA ASP A 32 -29.75 5.45 -14.50
C ASP A 32 -28.62 4.42 -14.53
N ARG A 33 -28.26 3.93 -13.34
CA ARG A 33 -27.17 2.98 -13.12
C ARG A 33 -27.60 1.90 -12.14
N ALA A 34 -27.29 0.65 -12.46
CA ALA A 34 -27.48 -0.44 -11.53
C ALA A 34 -26.42 -0.39 -10.43
N ALA A 35 -26.84 -0.54 -9.18
CA ALA A 35 -25.97 -0.54 -8.02
C ALA A 35 -26.36 -1.63 -7.02
N MET A 36 -25.35 -2.17 -6.33
CA MET A 36 -25.56 -2.86 -5.05
C MET A 36 -25.42 -1.81 -3.96
N ALA A 37 -26.54 -1.40 -3.37
CA ALA A 37 -26.61 -0.37 -2.34
C ALA A 37 -26.50 -0.98 -0.95
N CYS A 38 -25.64 -0.39 -0.11
CA CYS A 38 -25.55 -0.65 1.32
C CYS A 38 -26.21 0.50 2.06
N HIS A 39 -27.29 0.21 2.78
CA HIS A 39 -27.95 1.15 3.69
C HIS A 39 -27.37 0.94 5.08
N LEU A 40 -26.93 2.01 5.73
CA LEU A 40 -26.34 1.98 7.07
C LEU A 40 -27.12 2.91 8.00
N GLU A 41 -27.35 2.47 9.22
CA GLU A 41 -27.74 3.34 10.33
C GLU A 41 -26.52 3.57 11.22
N ILE A 42 -26.19 4.84 11.45
CA ILE A 42 -25.03 5.28 12.22
C ILE A 42 -25.57 6.03 13.44
N ALA A 43 -25.26 5.52 14.63
CA ALA A 43 -25.61 6.19 15.88
C ALA A 43 -24.75 7.45 16.10
N ALA A 44 -25.16 8.31 17.04
CA ALA A 44 -24.45 9.56 17.35
C ALA A 44 -23.00 9.35 17.80
N ASP A 45 -22.69 8.19 18.39
CA ASP A 45 -21.33 7.77 18.78
C ASP A 45 -20.53 7.15 17.62
N GLY A 46 -21.06 7.17 16.39
CA GLY A 46 -20.42 6.64 15.18
C GLY A 46 -20.52 5.13 15.01
N ARG A 47 -21.16 4.41 15.93
CA ARG A 47 -21.35 2.97 15.82
C ARG A 47 -22.42 2.66 14.77
N VAL A 48 -22.09 1.80 13.82
CA VAL A 48 -23.06 1.24 12.86
C VAL A 48 -23.97 0.26 13.61
N THR A 49 -25.27 0.56 13.69
CA THR A 49 -26.28 -0.21 14.44
C THR A 49 -27.01 -1.22 13.58
N SER A 50 -27.22 -0.92 12.31
CA SER A 50 -27.90 -1.80 11.38
C SER A 50 -27.39 -1.60 9.94
N TRP A 51 -27.63 -2.61 9.11
CA TRP A 51 -27.31 -2.56 7.68
C TRP A 51 -28.34 -3.34 6.86
N ARG A 52 -28.52 -2.90 5.60
CA ARG A 52 -29.35 -3.60 4.62
C ARG A 52 -28.71 -3.50 3.23
N PHE A 53 -28.62 -4.62 2.54
CA PHE A 53 -28.12 -4.69 1.17
C PHE A 53 -29.28 -4.84 0.19
N THR A 54 -29.23 -4.07 -0.91
CA THR A 54 -30.26 -4.09 -1.95
C THR A 54 -29.66 -3.89 -3.33
N ARG A 55 -30.29 -4.46 -4.36
CA ARG A 55 -30.09 -3.99 -5.73
C ARG A 55 -30.97 -2.78 -5.99
N ALA A 56 -30.39 -1.76 -6.61
CA ALA A 56 -31.07 -0.50 -6.89
C ALA A 56 -30.73 0.00 -8.30
N LEU A 57 -31.65 0.75 -8.89
CA LEU A 57 -31.34 1.70 -9.95
C LEU A 57 -31.14 3.07 -9.27
N VAL A 58 -29.98 3.66 -9.49
CA VAL A 58 -29.63 4.99 -8.95
C VAL A 58 -29.41 5.96 -10.10
N ARG A 59 -29.80 7.22 -9.89
CA ARG A 59 -29.43 8.34 -10.77
C ARG A 59 -28.63 9.32 -9.95
N ILE A 60 -27.33 9.40 -10.23
CA ILE A 60 -26.43 10.27 -9.48
C ILE A 60 -26.73 11.73 -9.84
N SER A 61 -26.95 12.56 -8.82
CA SER A 61 -27.25 13.98 -9.00
C SER A 61 -26.01 14.80 -9.38
N GLU A 62 -24.86 14.47 -8.79
CA GLU A 62 -23.62 15.23 -8.95
C GLU A 62 -22.39 14.33 -8.80
N VAL A 63 -21.36 14.60 -9.61
CA VAL A 63 -20.01 14.03 -9.44
C VAL A 63 -19.10 15.18 -9.00
N ILE A 64 -18.49 15.06 -7.82
CA ILE A 64 -17.74 16.12 -7.16
C ILE A 64 -16.29 15.65 -6.97
N ALA A 65 -15.32 16.49 -7.33
CA ALA A 65 -13.91 16.26 -7.04
C ALA A 65 -13.64 16.48 -5.53
N TYR A 66 -12.59 15.85 -4.98
CA TYR A 66 -12.31 15.97 -3.53
C TYR A 66 -11.99 17.40 -3.12
N GLU A 67 -11.20 18.09 -3.93
CA GLU A 67 -10.80 19.49 -3.73
C GLU A 67 -12.01 20.43 -3.79
N GLU A 68 -12.95 20.13 -4.69
CA GLU A 68 -14.22 20.84 -4.83
C GLU A 68 -15.11 20.65 -3.60
N ALA A 69 -15.28 19.40 -3.16
CA ALA A 69 -16.11 19.08 -1.99
C ALA A 69 -15.54 19.73 -0.72
N GLN A 70 -14.23 19.66 -0.54
CA GLN A 70 -13.52 20.29 0.56
C GLN A 70 -13.75 21.80 0.56
N ARG A 71 -13.50 22.47 -0.57
CA ARG A 71 -13.66 23.92 -0.69
C ARG A 71 -15.08 24.38 -0.37
N ARG A 72 -16.11 23.68 -0.87
CA ARG A 72 -17.51 24.03 -0.60
C ARG A 72 -17.86 23.91 0.89
N ILE A 73 -17.30 22.92 1.58
CA ILE A 73 -17.50 22.76 3.02
C ILE A 73 -16.77 23.88 3.78
N ASP A 74 -15.53 24.17 3.43
CA ASP A 74 -14.71 25.17 4.12
C ASP A 74 -15.25 26.61 3.92
N ALA A 75 -15.86 26.87 2.76
CA ALA A 75 -16.45 28.16 2.41
C ALA A 75 -17.93 28.33 2.83
N ASP A 76 -18.52 27.32 3.48
CA ASP A 76 -19.97 27.29 3.82
C ASP A 76 -20.90 27.45 2.59
N GLU A 77 -20.46 26.94 1.44
CA GLU A 77 -21.18 26.94 0.15
C GLU A 77 -21.77 25.55 -0.19
N ALA A 78 -21.61 24.58 0.71
CA ALA A 78 -22.06 23.21 0.53
C ALA A 78 -23.59 23.11 0.52
N ARG A 79 -24.13 22.29 -0.40
CA ARG A 79 -25.55 21.93 -0.39
C ARG A 79 -25.84 21.01 0.79
N GLU A 80 -27.11 20.98 1.21
CA GLU A 80 -27.62 20.20 2.35
C GLU A 80 -27.17 18.73 2.34
N ASN A 81 -27.17 18.07 1.18
CA ASN A 81 -26.72 16.68 1.05
C ASN A 81 -25.24 16.49 1.40
N LEU A 82 -24.37 17.44 1.05
CA LEU A 82 -22.95 17.39 1.36
C LEU A 82 -22.70 17.70 2.84
N ILE A 83 -23.44 18.65 3.40
CA ILE A 83 -23.43 18.97 4.84
C ILE A 83 -23.84 17.74 5.66
N HIS A 84 -24.94 17.07 5.29
CA HIS A 84 -25.41 15.86 5.96
C HIS A 84 -24.40 14.70 5.85
N LEU A 85 -23.75 14.54 4.68
CA LEU A 85 -22.69 13.55 4.50
C LEU A 85 -21.52 13.80 5.46
N TRP A 86 -21.08 15.06 5.59
CA TRP A 86 -20.02 15.45 6.52
C TRP A 86 -20.44 15.26 7.97
N GLY A 87 -21.68 15.62 8.33
CA GLY A 87 -22.21 15.42 9.68
C GLY A 87 -22.19 13.95 10.10
N ALA A 88 -22.64 13.05 9.22
CA ALA A 88 -22.56 11.61 9.47
C ALA A 88 -21.12 11.09 9.50
N TRP A 89 -20.22 11.65 8.67
CA TRP A 89 -18.79 11.31 8.72
C TRP A 89 -18.15 11.69 10.05
N ARG A 90 -18.46 12.85 10.64
CA ARG A 90 -17.90 13.26 11.95
C ARG A 90 -18.20 12.23 13.05
N CYS A 91 -19.37 11.59 13.02
CA CYS A 91 -19.67 10.46 13.90
C CYS A 91 -18.75 9.27 13.62
N LEU A 92 -18.60 8.85 12.35
CA LEU A 92 -17.70 7.75 11.97
C LEU A 92 -16.23 8.04 12.31
N GLU A 93 -15.79 9.29 12.12
CA GLU A 93 -14.45 9.77 12.44
C GLU A 93 -14.18 9.62 13.94
N GLN A 94 -15.15 9.99 14.79
CA GLN A 94 -15.03 9.80 16.24
C GLN A 94 -14.92 8.32 16.61
N ALA A 95 -15.81 7.46 16.09
CA ALA A 95 -15.74 6.02 16.32
C ALA A 95 -14.43 5.40 15.81
N ARG A 96 -13.85 5.94 14.73
CA ARG A 96 -12.53 5.54 14.23
C ARG A 96 -11.42 5.95 15.20
N LYS A 97 -11.45 7.17 15.74
CA LYS A 97 -10.48 7.63 16.75
C LYS A 97 -10.53 6.76 18.00
N ASP A 98 -11.73 6.44 18.49
CA ASP A 98 -11.93 5.59 19.67
C ASP A 98 -11.44 4.15 19.44
N ARG A 99 -11.56 3.65 18.21
CA ARG A 99 -11.04 2.34 17.80
C ARG A 99 -9.51 2.29 17.65
N ASP A 100 -8.87 3.46 17.54
CA ASP A 100 -7.42 3.67 17.53
C ASP A 100 -6.68 2.76 16.51
N PRO A 101 -7.01 2.82 15.19
CA PRO A 101 -6.32 2.06 14.15
C PRO A 101 -4.86 2.51 14.02
N LEU A 102 -4.03 1.70 13.37
CA LEU A 102 -2.60 2.02 13.23
C LEU A 102 -2.42 3.31 12.43
N GLU A 103 -1.89 4.35 13.06
CA GLU A 103 -1.74 5.67 12.49
C GLU A 103 -0.32 5.86 11.96
N LEU A 104 -0.08 5.36 10.75
CA LEU A 104 1.17 5.58 10.04
C LEU A 104 0.90 6.55 8.89
N GLU A 105 1.19 7.82 9.12
CA GLU A 105 1.18 8.81 8.05
C GLU A 105 2.45 8.69 7.23
N LEU A 106 2.31 8.18 6.01
CA LEU A 106 3.38 8.15 5.02
C LEU A 106 3.02 9.12 3.90
N PRO A 107 3.94 10.01 3.51
CA PRO A 107 3.72 10.88 2.37
C PRO A 107 3.54 10.04 1.10
N GLU A 108 2.35 10.09 0.50
CA GLU A 108 2.10 9.51 -0.82
C GLU A 108 2.63 10.46 -1.90
N ARG A 109 3.42 9.94 -2.84
CA ARG A 109 3.98 10.73 -3.95
C ARG A 109 3.12 10.54 -5.19
N ARG A 110 2.88 11.63 -5.93
CA ARG A 110 2.18 11.64 -7.22
C ARG A 110 3.13 12.11 -8.32
N VAL A 111 3.35 11.25 -9.29
CA VAL A 111 4.07 11.60 -10.53
C VAL A 111 3.10 12.30 -11.47
N LEU A 112 3.42 13.54 -11.86
CA LEU A 112 2.68 14.33 -12.84
C LEU A 112 3.43 14.30 -14.16
N LEU A 113 2.75 13.85 -15.21
CA LEU A 113 3.30 13.80 -16.57
C LEU A 113 2.84 15.01 -17.39
N ASP A 114 3.67 15.43 -18.35
CA ASP A 114 3.31 16.38 -19.39
C ASP A 114 2.65 15.67 -20.61
N ASP A 115 2.23 16.45 -21.61
CA ASP A 115 1.56 15.93 -22.81
C ASP A 115 2.47 15.03 -23.66
N ALA A 116 3.80 15.12 -23.48
CA ALA A 116 4.77 14.26 -24.14
C ALA A 116 5.06 12.98 -23.34
N GLY A 117 4.37 12.76 -22.22
CA GLY A 117 4.56 11.62 -21.32
C GLY A 117 5.84 11.69 -20.49
N LYS A 118 6.50 12.86 -20.43
CA LYS A 118 7.65 13.10 -19.55
C LYS A 118 7.18 13.61 -18.20
N ILE A 119 8.03 13.44 -17.18
CA ILE A 119 7.69 13.89 -15.83
C ILE A 119 7.83 15.39 -15.76
N ARG A 120 6.71 16.06 -15.51
CA ARG A 120 6.66 17.47 -15.19
C ARG A 120 7.10 17.69 -13.75
N GLU A 121 6.52 16.95 -12.82
CA GLU A 121 6.71 17.15 -11.38
C GLU A 121 6.45 15.86 -10.59
N ILE A 122 7.12 15.72 -9.45
CA ILE A 122 6.79 14.72 -8.42
C ILE A 122 6.34 15.51 -7.19
N ALA A 123 5.04 15.45 -6.89
CA ALA A 123 4.44 16.19 -5.79
C ALA A 123 3.99 15.26 -4.67
N LEU A 124 3.96 15.78 -3.44
CA LEU A 124 3.28 15.10 -2.34
C LEU A 124 1.77 15.21 -2.53
N ARG A 125 1.07 14.10 -2.38
CA ARG A 125 -0.38 14.06 -2.44
C ARG A 125 -0.93 14.57 -1.12
N GLU A 126 -1.70 15.65 -1.20
CA GLU A 126 -2.43 16.17 -0.06
C GLU A 126 -3.57 15.23 0.35
N ARG A 127 -3.74 15.05 1.66
CA ARG A 127 -4.81 14.23 2.24
C ARG A 127 -5.86 15.11 2.90
N LEU A 128 -6.82 15.57 2.10
CA LEU A 128 -7.98 16.36 2.54
C LEU A 128 -8.98 15.55 3.38
N ASP A 129 -9.79 16.23 4.19
CA ASP A 129 -10.92 15.62 4.92
C ASP A 129 -11.93 15.00 3.94
N ALA A 130 -12.14 15.58 2.77
CA ALA A 130 -12.96 14.99 1.71
C ALA A 130 -12.53 13.56 1.32
N HIS A 131 -11.22 13.25 1.36
CA HIS A 131 -10.73 11.89 1.14
C HIS A 131 -11.10 10.97 2.30
N ARG A 132 -10.98 11.46 3.55
CA ARG A 132 -11.30 10.71 4.78
C ARG A 132 -12.79 10.39 4.88
N VAL A 133 -13.66 11.32 4.46
CA VAL A 133 -15.11 11.11 4.35
C VAL A 133 -15.41 9.85 3.55
N VAL A 134 -14.89 9.77 2.33
CA VAL A 134 -15.12 8.60 1.47
C VAL A 134 -14.47 7.36 2.08
N GLU A 135 -13.23 7.44 2.56
CA GLU A 135 -12.53 6.32 3.20
C GLU A 135 -13.35 5.67 4.32
N ASP A 136 -13.87 6.47 5.25
CA ASP A 136 -14.58 5.96 6.43
C ASP A 136 -15.95 5.37 6.09
N PHE A 137 -16.70 5.98 5.15
CA PHE A 137 -17.93 5.37 4.64
C PHE A 137 -17.66 4.06 3.91
N MET A 138 -16.58 3.99 3.13
CA MET A 138 -16.20 2.74 2.46
C MET A 138 -15.81 1.66 3.47
N ILE A 139 -15.07 2.01 4.53
CA ILE A 139 -14.73 1.10 5.62
C ILE A 139 -16.00 0.61 6.33
N ALA A 140 -16.94 1.51 6.65
CA ALA A 140 -18.20 1.13 7.29
C ALA A 140 -19.01 0.14 6.44
N ALA A 141 -19.14 0.39 5.13
CA ALA A 141 -19.81 -0.51 4.20
C ALA A 141 -19.08 -1.86 4.06
N ASN A 142 -17.74 -1.86 4.04
CA ASN A 142 -16.91 -3.06 4.00
C ASN A 142 -17.08 -3.94 5.26
N VAL A 143 -17.13 -3.32 6.45
CA VAL A 143 -17.41 -4.01 7.71
C VAL A 143 -18.83 -4.57 7.72
N ALA A 144 -19.82 -3.78 7.28
CA ALA A 144 -21.20 -4.22 7.18
C ALA A 144 -21.35 -5.42 6.23
N ALA A 145 -20.67 -5.42 5.08
CA ALA A 145 -20.70 -6.53 4.13
C ALA A 145 -20.11 -7.82 4.71
N ALA A 146 -18.96 -7.71 5.41
CA ALA A 146 -18.37 -8.86 6.11
C ALA A 146 -19.33 -9.43 7.16
N LYS A 147 -19.84 -8.58 8.06
CA LYS A 147 -20.75 -8.99 9.14
C LYS A 147 -22.09 -9.53 8.63
N ALA A 148 -22.61 -8.96 7.54
CA ALA A 148 -23.83 -9.42 6.88
C ALA A 148 -23.72 -10.87 6.41
N LEU A 149 -22.62 -11.19 5.74
CA LEU A 149 -22.39 -12.54 5.26
C LEU A 149 -22.04 -13.51 6.40
N GLU A 150 -21.25 -13.08 7.38
CA GLU A 150 -20.97 -13.86 8.61
C GLU A 150 -22.27 -14.26 9.32
N GLY A 151 -23.19 -13.31 9.51
CA GLY A 151 -24.49 -13.56 10.16
C GLY A 151 -25.40 -14.51 9.38
N LYS A 152 -25.16 -14.71 8.07
CA LYS A 152 -25.86 -15.68 7.22
C LYS A 152 -25.10 -16.99 7.04
N VAL A 153 -23.93 -17.15 7.67
CA VAL A 153 -23.02 -18.29 7.47
C VAL A 153 -22.68 -18.45 5.97
N ALA A 154 -22.64 -17.34 5.24
CA ALA A 154 -22.34 -17.32 3.82
C ALA A 154 -20.83 -17.27 3.59
N PRO A 155 -20.33 -17.74 2.42
CA PRO A 155 -18.92 -17.61 2.08
C PRO A 155 -18.49 -16.14 2.01
N VAL A 156 -17.34 -15.82 2.60
CA VAL A 156 -16.78 -14.45 2.63
C VAL A 156 -15.33 -14.49 2.20
N VAL A 157 -14.94 -13.54 1.34
CA VAL A 157 -13.53 -13.24 1.06
C VAL A 157 -13.10 -12.08 1.94
N TYR A 158 -12.49 -12.39 3.08
CA TYR A 158 -11.98 -11.38 4.01
C TYR A 158 -10.74 -10.71 3.44
N ARG A 159 -10.58 -9.42 3.77
CA ARG A 159 -9.31 -8.73 3.67
C ARG A 159 -8.64 -8.82 5.04
N ILE A 160 -7.66 -9.71 5.13
CA ILE A 160 -6.99 -10.08 6.37
C ILE A 160 -5.71 -9.26 6.51
N HIS A 161 -5.43 -8.80 7.72
CA HIS A 161 -4.14 -8.23 8.09
C HIS A 161 -3.79 -8.74 9.49
N GLU A 162 -2.86 -9.69 9.57
CA GLU A 162 -2.50 -10.34 10.83
C GLU A 162 -1.57 -9.44 11.66
N PRO A 163 -1.54 -9.59 12.99
CA PRO A 163 -0.53 -8.92 13.81
C PRO A 163 0.89 -9.31 13.37
N PRO A 164 1.89 -8.44 13.61
CA PRO A 164 3.30 -8.77 13.41
C PRO A 164 3.68 -10.12 14.02
N SER A 165 4.52 -10.88 13.32
CA SER A 165 5.03 -12.15 13.84
C SER A 165 5.92 -11.93 15.07
N ARG A 166 6.05 -12.97 15.91
CA ARG A 166 6.90 -12.90 17.11
C ARG A 166 8.33 -12.48 16.80
N GLU A 167 8.91 -13.02 15.73
CA GLU A 167 10.26 -12.69 15.26
C GLU A 167 10.39 -11.21 14.90
N LYS A 168 9.42 -10.67 14.15
CA LYS A 168 9.40 -9.25 13.79
C LYS A 168 9.23 -8.34 15.01
N LEU A 169 8.44 -8.76 15.99
CA LEU A 169 8.26 -8.02 17.25
C LEU A 169 9.52 -8.03 18.12
N VAL A 170 10.28 -9.13 18.16
CA VAL A 170 11.57 -9.19 18.85
C VAL A 170 12.56 -8.25 18.18
N ALA A 171 12.67 -8.29 16.86
CA ALA A 171 13.53 -7.36 16.12
C ALA A 171 13.13 -5.89 16.34
N LEU A 172 11.84 -5.59 16.33
CA LEU A 172 11.34 -4.25 16.62
C LEU A 172 11.67 -3.83 18.06
N LYS A 173 11.50 -4.73 19.05
CA LYS A 173 11.86 -4.45 20.45
C LYS A 173 13.34 -4.10 20.59
N ASP A 174 14.21 -4.89 19.97
CA ASP A 174 15.66 -4.67 20.06
C ASP A 174 16.07 -3.36 19.39
N TYR A 175 15.44 -3.00 18.26
CA TYR A 175 15.61 -1.70 17.61
C TYR A 175 15.11 -0.54 18.49
N LEU A 176 13.92 -0.65 19.09
CA LEU A 176 13.40 0.39 19.98
C LEU A 176 14.28 0.60 21.22
N ALA A 177 14.94 -0.45 21.70
CA ALA A 177 15.85 -0.36 22.85
C ALA A 177 17.07 0.52 22.55
N THR A 178 17.47 0.69 21.28
CA THR A 178 18.56 1.62 20.91
C THR A 178 18.15 3.10 21.00
N PHE A 179 16.85 3.37 21.14
CA PHE A 179 16.27 4.68 21.39
C PHE A 179 15.78 4.81 22.85
N ASP A 180 16.28 3.97 23.75
CA ASP A 180 15.85 3.88 25.15
C ASP A 180 14.34 3.60 25.34
N ARG A 181 13.68 3.04 24.32
CA ARG A 181 12.25 2.70 24.34
C ARG A 181 12.02 1.21 24.56
N LYS A 182 11.12 0.88 25.49
CA LYS A 182 10.81 -0.50 25.86
C LYS A 182 9.52 -0.97 25.20
N LEU A 183 9.60 -2.07 24.45
CA LEU A 183 8.43 -2.82 23.98
C LEU A 183 8.26 -4.09 24.80
N ALA A 184 7.22 -4.12 25.65
CA ALA A 184 6.87 -5.31 26.41
C ALA A 184 6.16 -6.34 25.50
N LEU A 185 6.77 -7.51 25.32
CA LEU A 185 6.26 -8.58 24.45
C LEU A 185 5.26 -9.53 25.14
N GLY A 186 4.98 -9.34 26.44
CA GLY A 186 4.04 -10.16 27.20
C GLY A 186 2.59 -9.68 27.11
N GLN A 187 2.36 -8.46 26.64
CA GLN A 187 1.01 -7.90 26.47
C GLN A 187 0.44 -8.25 25.08
N VAL A 188 -0.88 -8.17 24.94
CA VAL A 188 -1.54 -8.26 23.63
C VAL A 188 -1.08 -7.08 22.78
N ILE A 189 -0.49 -7.38 21.62
CA ILE A 189 -0.07 -6.36 20.66
C ILE A 189 -1.32 -5.81 19.98
N THR A 190 -1.51 -4.49 20.08
CA THR A 190 -2.60 -3.77 19.45
C THR A 190 -2.06 -2.57 18.67
N PRO A 191 -2.78 -2.07 17.65
CA PRO A 191 -2.39 -0.85 16.94
C PRO A 191 -2.17 0.34 17.88
N GLY A 192 -3.08 0.55 18.83
CA GLY A 192 -2.99 1.63 19.81
C GLY A 192 -1.74 1.58 20.70
N LEU A 193 -1.13 0.41 20.90
CA LEU A 193 0.18 0.31 21.56
C LEU A 193 1.25 1.09 20.76
N PHE A 194 1.29 0.92 19.44
CA PHE A 194 2.22 1.63 18.58
C PHE A 194 1.90 3.12 18.48
N ASN A 195 0.61 3.49 18.42
CA ASN A 195 0.21 4.90 18.41
C ASN A 195 0.65 5.62 19.69
N ARG A 196 0.50 4.99 20.87
CA ARG A 196 1.01 5.55 22.13
C ARG A 196 2.53 5.72 22.12
N MET A 197 3.25 4.72 21.63
CA MET A 197 4.72 4.81 21.51
C MET A 197 5.16 5.99 20.63
N LEU A 198 4.43 6.26 19.55
CA LEU A 198 4.72 7.37 18.62
C LEU A 198 4.33 8.74 19.18
N LYS A 199 3.32 8.82 20.05
CA LYS A 199 2.90 10.07 20.70
C LYS A 199 3.98 10.62 21.65
N ASP A 200 4.76 9.73 22.25
CA ASP A 200 5.82 10.09 23.21
C ASP A 200 7.17 10.42 22.53
N VAL A 201 7.20 10.61 21.21
CA VAL A 201 8.40 10.96 20.45
C VAL A 201 8.31 12.42 20.00
N ALA A 202 9.09 13.29 20.63
CA ALA A 202 9.13 14.71 20.29
C ALA A 202 10.04 15.03 19.10
N ASP A 203 11.14 14.29 18.92
CA ASP A 203 12.04 14.47 17.79
C ASP A 203 11.44 13.86 16.51
N GLU A 204 11.24 14.69 15.50
CA GLU A 204 10.56 14.28 14.26
C GLU A 204 11.42 13.28 13.45
N SER A 205 12.74 13.28 13.61
CA SER A 205 13.62 12.33 12.92
C SER A 205 13.58 10.94 13.58
N GLU A 206 13.62 10.89 14.91
CA GLU A 206 13.41 9.67 15.70
C GLU A 206 12.01 9.10 15.42
N LYS A 207 10.99 9.95 15.41
CA LYS A 207 9.60 9.54 15.15
C LYS A 207 9.48 8.89 13.78
N ALA A 208 10.06 9.50 12.75
CA ALA A 208 10.07 8.92 11.40
C ALA A 208 10.74 7.54 11.36
N LEU A 209 11.82 7.34 12.12
CA LEU A 209 12.53 6.05 12.18
C LEU A 209 11.72 4.97 12.88
N ILE A 210 11.11 5.32 14.00
CA ILE A 210 10.23 4.41 14.74
C ILE A 210 9.02 4.04 13.89
N MET A 211 8.40 5.01 13.21
CA MET A 211 7.29 4.76 12.28
C MET A 211 7.68 3.77 11.18
N GLU A 212 8.86 3.94 10.58
CA GLU A 212 9.35 3.05 9.53
C GLU A 212 9.65 1.63 10.07
N ALA A 213 10.23 1.53 11.27
CA ALA A 213 10.47 0.24 11.92
C ALA A 213 9.15 -0.48 12.26
N VAL A 214 8.16 0.23 12.79
CA VAL A 214 6.81 -0.29 13.03
C VAL A 214 6.20 -0.78 11.72
N LEU A 215 6.28 0.00 10.64
CA LEU A 215 5.76 -0.38 9.33
C LEU A 215 6.42 -1.68 8.81
N ARG A 216 7.76 -1.78 8.86
CA ARG A 216 8.49 -2.99 8.43
C ARG A 216 8.15 -4.23 9.26
N SER A 217 7.76 -4.04 10.52
CA SER A 217 7.31 -5.12 11.40
C SER A 217 5.92 -5.66 11.02
N GLN A 218 5.09 -4.90 10.29
CA GLN A 218 3.74 -5.32 9.92
C GLN A 218 3.74 -6.50 8.94
N THR A 219 2.65 -7.26 8.92
CA THR A 219 2.42 -8.28 7.90
C THR A 219 1.80 -7.63 6.66
N GLN A 220 1.92 -8.29 5.51
CA GLN A 220 1.22 -7.81 4.32
C GLN A 220 -0.23 -8.30 4.38
N ALA A 221 -1.19 -7.41 4.18
CA ALA A 221 -2.59 -7.78 4.08
C ALA A 221 -2.86 -8.67 2.85
N TYR A 222 -3.78 -9.63 2.98
CA TYR A 222 -4.08 -10.62 1.95
C TYR A 222 -5.58 -10.96 1.93
N TYR A 223 -6.03 -11.69 0.91
CA TYR A 223 -7.40 -12.19 0.83
C TYR A 223 -7.47 -13.65 1.28
N GLY A 224 -8.49 -14.00 2.06
CA GLY A 224 -8.69 -15.38 2.50
C GLY A 224 -10.13 -15.67 2.96
N PRO A 225 -10.53 -16.94 3.00
CA PRO A 225 -11.88 -17.35 3.41
C PRO A 225 -12.06 -17.46 4.93
N ARG A 226 -10.95 -17.47 5.70
CA ARG A 226 -10.97 -17.59 7.16
C ARG A 226 -10.69 -16.23 7.79
N ASN A 227 -11.62 -15.72 8.58
CA ASN A 227 -11.44 -14.45 9.25
C ASN A 227 -10.29 -14.54 10.29
N ALA A 228 -9.31 -13.65 10.18
CA ALA A 228 -8.25 -13.45 11.16
C ALA A 228 -8.11 -11.96 11.56
N GLY A 229 -9.16 -11.17 11.31
CA GLY A 229 -9.20 -9.74 11.58
C GLY A 229 -8.34 -8.90 10.64
N HIS A 230 -8.36 -7.59 10.89
CA HIS A 230 -7.56 -6.62 10.17
C HIS A 230 -6.83 -5.71 11.17
N PHE A 231 -5.63 -6.14 11.58
CA PHE A 231 -4.78 -5.52 12.59
C PHE A 231 -4.64 -4.02 12.40
N GLY A 232 -4.12 -3.58 11.24
CA GLY A 232 -3.89 -2.16 10.96
C GLY A 232 -5.14 -1.26 11.01
N LEU A 233 -6.34 -1.82 10.85
CA LEU A 233 -7.60 -1.06 10.96
C LEU A 233 -8.28 -1.24 12.32
N SER A 234 -7.72 -2.09 13.19
CA SER A 234 -8.30 -2.47 14.47
C SER A 234 -9.73 -3.04 14.32
N LEU A 235 -9.95 -3.87 13.29
CA LEU A 235 -11.27 -4.44 12.97
C LEU A 235 -11.28 -5.97 13.10
N GLY A 236 -12.33 -6.52 13.72
CA GLY A 236 -12.51 -7.97 13.87
C GLY A 236 -12.97 -8.68 12.59
N SER A 237 -13.73 -8.00 11.73
CA SER A 237 -14.21 -8.52 10.45
C SER A 237 -14.13 -7.43 9.40
N TYR A 238 -13.49 -7.73 8.26
CA TYR A 238 -13.32 -6.78 7.17
C TYR A 238 -13.26 -7.50 5.83
N ALA A 239 -14.06 -7.05 4.86
CA ALA A 239 -14.08 -7.57 3.50
C ALA A 239 -14.22 -6.39 2.53
N HIS A 240 -13.49 -6.41 1.42
CA HIS A 240 -13.66 -5.37 0.40
C HIS A 240 -14.97 -5.59 -0.37
N PHE A 241 -15.82 -4.56 -0.39
CA PHE A 241 -17.12 -4.54 -1.05
C PHE A 241 -17.25 -3.36 -2.03
N THR A 242 -16.54 -2.26 -1.80
CA THR A 242 -16.83 -0.96 -2.40
C THR A 242 -16.17 -0.69 -3.76
N SER A 243 -15.46 -1.63 -4.36
CA SER A 243 -14.74 -1.43 -5.62
C SER A 243 -14.78 -2.63 -6.59
N PRO A 244 -15.96 -3.20 -6.91
CA PRO A 244 -16.11 -4.37 -7.79
C PRO A 244 -15.61 -4.16 -9.21
N ILE A 245 -15.51 -2.91 -9.69
CA ILE A 245 -15.01 -2.60 -11.03
C ILE A 245 -13.51 -2.89 -11.16
N ARG A 246 -12.75 -2.77 -10.06
CA ARG A 246 -11.28 -2.82 -10.06
C ARG A 246 -10.69 -3.90 -9.15
N ARG A 247 -11.50 -4.63 -8.39
CA ARG A 247 -11.07 -5.70 -7.49
C ARG A 247 -12.01 -6.89 -7.61
N TYR A 248 -11.45 -8.07 -7.86
CA TYR A 248 -12.25 -9.30 -8.02
C TYR A 248 -12.78 -9.81 -6.67
N ALA A 249 -12.10 -9.52 -5.56
CA ALA A 249 -12.59 -9.85 -4.22
C ALA A 249 -13.96 -9.21 -3.94
N ASP A 250 -14.11 -7.93 -4.29
CA ASP A 250 -15.38 -7.21 -4.15
C ASP A 250 -16.49 -7.83 -5.00
N LEU A 251 -16.19 -8.31 -6.21
CA LEU A 251 -17.17 -9.05 -7.02
C LEU A 251 -17.64 -10.34 -6.34
N LEU A 252 -16.73 -11.08 -5.70
CA LEU A 252 -17.10 -12.29 -4.95
C LEU A 252 -17.99 -11.95 -3.75
N VAL A 253 -17.70 -10.86 -3.05
CA VAL A 253 -18.54 -10.37 -1.94
C VAL A 253 -19.92 -9.94 -2.44
N HIS A 254 -20.00 -9.22 -3.57
CA HIS A 254 -21.29 -8.84 -4.19
C HIS A 254 -22.13 -10.08 -4.56
N ARG A 255 -21.49 -11.08 -5.16
CA ARG A 255 -22.12 -12.36 -5.52
C ARG A 255 -22.61 -13.13 -4.30
N ALA A 256 -21.80 -13.20 -3.24
CA ALA A 256 -22.18 -13.83 -1.99
C ALA A 256 -23.37 -13.11 -1.33
N LEU A 257 -23.41 -11.77 -1.40
CA LEU A 257 -24.54 -10.97 -0.90
C LEU A 257 -25.82 -11.26 -1.68
N VAL A 258 -25.72 -11.44 -3.01
CA VAL A 258 -26.87 -11.83 -3.84
C VAL A 258 -27.49 -13.13 -3.36
N ASP A 259 -26.67 -14.17 -3.13
CA ASP A 259 -27.15 -15.46 -2.62
C ASP A 259 -27.72 -15.35 -1.21
N ALA A 260 -26.95 -14.76 -0.28
CA ALA A 260 -27.27 -14.76 1.15
C ALA A 260 -28.51 -13.93 1.51
N TYR A 261 -28.83 -12.93 0.69
CA TYR A 261 -29.96 -12.02 0.90
C TYR A 261 -31.06 -12.17 -0.17
N GLY A 262 -30.98 -13.17 -1.06
CA GLY A 262 -32.00 -13.43 -2.07
C GLY A 262 -32.20 -12.27 -3.05
N LEU A 263 -31.11 -11.62 -3.47
CA LEU A 263 -31.14 -10.43 -4.35
C LEU A 263 -31.02 -10.79 -5.83
N GLU A 264 -31.43 -12.00 -6.22
CA GLU A 264 -31.32 -12.46 -7.60
C GLU A 264 -32.22 -11.62 -8.54
N GLN A 265 -31.78 -11.45 -9.78
CA GLN A 265 -32.58 -10.80 -10.82
C GLN A 265 -33.35 -11.85 -11.62
N ALA A 266 -34.38 -11.41 -12.34
CA ALA A 266 -35.05 -12.30 -13.29
C ALA A 266 -34.02 -12.85 -14.28
N ALA A 267 -34.13 -14.16 -14.58
CA ALA A 267 -33.20 -14.83 -15.48
C ALA A 267 -33.11 -14.07 -16.81
N PRO A 268 -31.88 -13.80 -17.30
CA PRO A 268 -31.69 -13.08 -18.54
C PRO A 268 -32.29 -13.86 -19.73
N ARG A 269 -32.81 -13.15 -20.73
CA ARG A 269 -33.33 -13.75 -21.97
C ARG A 269 -32.24 -14.13 -22.99
N SER A 270 -30.97 -14.09 -22.57
CA SER A 270 -29.79 -14.33 -23.41
C SER A 270 -29.01 -15.55 -22.91
N ASP A 271 -27.90 -15.86 -23.56
CA ASP A 271 -26.93 -16.90 -23.21
C ASP A 271 -26.10 -16.61 -21.94
N LEU A 272 -26.55 -15.68 -21.09
CA LEU A 272 -25.89 -15.35 -19.84
C LEU A 272 -26.23 -16.40 -18.76
N PRO A 273 -25.37 -16.58 -17.74
CA PRO A 273 -25.68 -17.44 -16.61
C PRO A 273 -27.04 -17.09 -15.98
N PRO A 274 -27.85 -18.09 -15.58
CA PRO A 274 -29.20 -17.88 -15.08
C PRO A 274 -29.22 -17.21 -13.70
N THR A 275 -28.10 -17.29 -12.96
CA THR A 275 -27.92 -16.66 -11.65
C THR A 275 -26.72 -15.72 -11.67
N SER A 276 -26.78 -14.69 -10.84
CA SER A 276 -25.75 -13.68 -10.66
C SER A 276 -25.03 -13.78 -9.32
N GLY A 277 -25.38 -14.80 -8.54
CA GLY A 277 -24.76 -15.18 -7.27
C GLY A 277 -23.35 -15.79 -7.36
N LEU A 278 -22.89 -16.38 -6.26
CA LEU A 278 -21.56 -16.99 -6.19
C LEU A 278 -21.57 -18.34 -6.93
N SER A 279 -20.69 -18.48 -7.92
CA SER A 279 -20.60 -19.71 -8.70
C SER A 279 -20.20 -20.91 -7.84
N ASP A 280 -20.70 -22.10 -8.18
CA ASP A 280 -20.36 -23.34 -7.44
C ASP A 280 -18.86 -23.61 -7.42
N ARG A 281 -18.17 -23.23 -8.49
CA ARG A 281 -16.71 -23.32 -8.58
C ARG A 281 -16.02 -22.42 -7.55
N ASP A 282 -16.46 -21.16 -7.42
CA ASP A 282 -15.88 -20.23 -6.45
C ASP A 282 -16.24 -20.64 -5.01
N ARG A 283 -17.46 -21.20 -4.81
CA ARG A 283 -17.91 -21.72 -3.51
C ARG A 283 -17.11 -22.93 -3.06
N ALA A 284 -16.79 -23.85 -3.97
CA ALA A 284 -16.06 -25.08 -3.68
C ALA A 284 -14.59 -24.84 -3.30
N ASP A 285 -13.96 -23.78 -3.82
CA ASP A 285 -12.52 -23.52 -3.60
C ASP A 285 -12.21 -22.02 -3.44
N LEU A 286 -12.83 -21.40 -2.44
CA LEU A 286 -12.64 -19.98 -2.14
C LEU A 286 -11.19 -19.67 -1.70
N SER A 287 -10.49 -20.64 -1.10
CA SER A 287 -9.08 -20.50 -0.70
C SER A 287 -8.19 -20.25 -1.92
N ARG A 288 -8.27 -21.11 -2.93
CA ARG A 288 -7.46 -20.97 -4.15
C ARG A 288 -7.75 -19.68 -4.90
N VAL A 289 -9.01 -19.28 -4.97
CA VAL A 289 -9.39 -18.02 -5.62
C VAL A 289 -8.80 -16.82 -4.86
N SER A 290 -8.89 -16.83 -3.53
CA SER A 290 -8.35 -15.76 -2.67
C SER A 290 -6.83 -15.65 -2.75
N GLU A 291 -6.12 -16.79 -2.78
CA GLU A 291 -4.68 -16.84 -2.99
C GLU A 291 -4.27 -16.26 -4.34
N ALA A 292 -5.01 -16.58 -5.41
CA ALA A 292 -4.76 -16.06 -6.74
C ALA A 292 -4.99 -14.53 -6.84
N ILE A 293 -6.02 -14.00 -6.15
CA ILE A 293 -6.26 -12.55 -6.06
C ILE A 293 -5.08 -11.88 -5.33
N SER A 294 -4.66 -12.44 -4.19
CA SER A 294 -3.54 -11.90 -3.39
C SER A 294 -2.22 -11.91 -4.17
N ALA A 295 -1.95 -12.97 -4.93
CA ALA A 295 -0.76 -13.04 -5.79
C ALA A 295 -0.81 -12.00 -6.93
N ALA A 296 -1.99 -11.78 -7.52
CA ALA A 296 -2.16 -10.77 -8.55
C ALA A 296 -2.01 -9.34 -8.00
N GLU A 297 -2.50 -9.07 -6.79
CA GLU A 297 -2.30 -7.81 -6.08
C GLU A 297 -0.80 -7.53 -5.84
N ARG A 298 -0.05 -8.50 -5.30
CA ARG A 298 1.40 -8.34 -5.08
C ARG A 298 2.14 -8.00 -6.37
N ARG A 299 1.84 -8.73 -7.45
CA ARG A 299 2.45 -8.48 -8.76
C ARG A 299 2.09 -7.09 -9.30
N ALA A 300 0.86 -6.62 -9.08
CA ALA A 300 0.45 -5.27 -9.47
C ALA A 300 1.24 -4.21 -8.69
N MET A 301 1.32 -4.34 -7.37
CA MET A 301 2.09 -3.43 -6.51
C MET A 301 3.57 -3.37 -6.88
N GLU A 302 4.20 -4.53 -7.15
CA GLU A 302 5.59 -4.60 -7.61
C GLU A 302 5.78 -3.85 -8.94
N ALA A 303 4.88 -4.06 -9.91
CA ALA A 303 4.94 -3.38 -11.19
C ALA A 303 4.72 -1.87 -11.10
N GLU A 304 3.79 -1.43 -10.25
CA GLU A 304 3.53 0.00 -9.98
C GLU A 304 4.76 0.66 -9.37
N ARG A 305 5.35 0.04 -8.34
CA ARG A 305 6.59 0.53 -7.71
C ARG A 305 7.75 0.61 -8.69
N GLU A 306 8.05 -0.47 -9.41
CA GLU A 306 9.13 -0.48 -10.40
C GLU A 306 8.96 0.61 -11.47
N THR A 307 7.72 0.88 -11.86
CA THR A 307 7.41 1.91 -12.84
C THR A 307 7.68 3.30 -12.26
N ILE A 308 7.22 3.58 -11.04
CA ILE A 308 7.51 4.83 -10.34
C ILE A 308 9.03 5.02 -10.20
N ASP A 309 9.78 4.00 -9.78
CA ASP A 309 11.23 4.08 -9.62
C ASP A 309 11.93 4.44 -10.95
N ARG A 310 11.47 3.88 -12.07
CA ARG A 310 11.98 4.22 -13.42
C ARG A 310 11.63 5.65 -13.83
N TYR A 311 10.41 6.10 -13.55
CA TYR A 311 10.03 7.50 -13.78
C TYR A 311 10.91 8.43 -12.95
N VAL A 312 11.04 8.21 -11.64
CA VAL A 312 11.89 9.03 -10.76
C VAL A 312 13.33 9.07 -11.28
N ALA A 313 13.91 7.93 -11.67
CA ALA A 313 15.26 7.89 -12.26
C ALA A 313 15.36 8.62 -13.61
N ALA A 314 14.32 8.57 -14.45
CA ALA A 314 14.26 9.34 -15.68
C ALA A 314 14.32 10.85 -15.40
N TRP A 315 13.53 11.34 -14.45
CA TRP A 315 13.54 12.74 -14.05
C TRP A 315 14.89 13.17 -13.47
N LEU A 316 15.47 12.34 -12.60
CA LEU A 316 16.77 12.59 -11.94
C LEU A 316 17.98 12.49 -12.89
N SER A 317 17.88 11.79 -14.01
CA SER A 317 18.97 11.69 -15.00
C SER A 317 19.43 13.03 -15.58
N SER A 318 18.53 14.02 -15.63
CA SER A 318 18.85 15.39 -16.04
C SER A 318 19.52 16.23 -14.93
N ARG A 319 19.60 15.68 -13.71
CA ARG A 319 20.07 16.32 -12.48
C ARG A 319 21.27 15.61 -11.87
N VAL A 320 21.95 14.76 -12.64
CA VAL A 320 23.19 14.12 -12.20
C VAL A 320 24.23 15.21 -11.91
N GLY A 321 24.86 15.12 -10.74
CA GLY A 321 25.77 16.13 -10.19
C GLY A 321 25.12 17.04 -9.14
N GLU A 322 23.79 17.10 -9.05
CA GLU A 322 23.09 17.85 -8.00
C GLU A 322 23.22 17.13 -6.64
N VAL A 323 23.17 17.92 -5.56
CA VAL A 323 23.22 17.44 -4.17
C VAL A 323 21.80 17.44 -3.59
N PHE A 324 21.42 16.33 -2.98
CA PHE A 324 20.11 16.13 -2.39
C PHE A 324 20.21 15.79 -0.90
N ASP A 325 19.22 16.23 -0.12
CA ASP A 325 19.02 15.74 1.24
C ASP A 325 18.42 14.34 1.19
N CYS A 326 19.21 13.37 1.64
CA CYS A 326 18.87 11.96 1.62
C CYS A 326 18.80 11.40 3.03
N ARG A 327 17.95 10.40 3.24
CA ARG A 327 17.89 9.61 4.47
C ARG A 327 18.39 8.20 4.20
N ILE A 328 19.26 7.67 5.06
CA ILE A 328 19.67 6.27 5.01
C ILE A 328 18.46 5.39 5.34
N THR A 329 18.02 4.57 4.40
CA THR A 329 16.90 3.64 4.53
C THR A 329 17.33 2.18 4.65
N GLY A 330 18.61 1.90 4.45
CA GLY A 330 19.18 0.58 4.68
C GLY A 330 20.69 0.63 4.81
N VAL A 331 21.22 -0.26 5.65
CA VAL A 331 22.66 -0.41 5.83
C VAL A 331 23.04 -1.84 5.47
N GLN A 332 24.08 -2.00 4.67
CA GLN A 332 24.60 -3.29 4.22
C GLN A 332 26.12 -3.27 4.22
N ARG A 333 26.75 -4.45 4.20
CA ARG A 333 28.21 -4.60 4.15
C ARG A 333 28.87 -3.91 2.95
N PHE A 334 28.14 -3.74 1.85
CA PHE A 334 28.64 -3.17 0.60
C PHE A 334 28.31 -1.67 0.43
N GLY A 335 27.58 -1.06 1.37
CA GLY A 335 27.19 0.34 1.28
C GLY A 335 25.87 0.67 1.98
N LEU A 336 25.37 1.85 1.69
CA LEU A 336 24.14 2.41 2.26
C LEU A 336 23.07 2.51 1.18
N PHE A 337 21.82 2.23 1.52
CA PHE A 337 20.69 2.65 0.72
C PHE A 337 20.19 3.98 1.26
N ALA A 338 19.99 4.95 0.39
CA ALA A 338 19.54 6.27 0.74
C ALA A 338 18.41 6.73 -0.18
N THR A 339 17.42 7.42 0.39
CA THR A 339 16.24 7.92 -0.30
C THR A 339 16.22 9.44 -0.24
N ILE A 340 16.02 10.11 -1.38
CA ILE A 340 15.86 11.57 -1.42
C ILE A 340 14.58 11.96 -0.66
N LEU A 341 14.68 12.86 0.31
CA LEU A 341 13.57 13.20 1.19
C LEU A 341 12.39 13.86 0.46
N SER A 342 12.67 14.80 -0.45
CA SER A 342 11.63 15.60 -1.14
C SER A 342 10.92 14.83 -2.25
N LEU A 343 11.66 14.07 -3.05
CA LEU A 343 11.19 13.50 -4.32
C LEU A 343 11.00 11.98 -4.25
N GLY A 344 11.65 11.34 -3.29
CA GLY A 344 11.91 9.90 -3.38
C GLY A 344 12.99 9.56 -4.39
N GLY A 345 13.18 8.27 -4.62
CA GLY A 345 14.30 7.75 -5.38
C GLY A 345 15.28 7.08 -4.44
N ASP A 346 15.22 5.75 -4.43
CA ASP A 346 16.09 4.91 -3.64
C ASP A 346 17.39 4.66 -4.44
N GLY A 347 18.53 4.96 -3.83
CA GLY A 347 19.83 4.76 -4.46
C GLY A 347 20.85 4.14 -3.53
N LEU A 348 21.89 3.59 -4.13
CA LEU A 348 23.01 3.00 -3.43
C LEU A 348 24.12 4.06 -3.25
N VAL A 349 24.64 4.17 -2.04
CA VAL A 349 25.94 4.77 -1.74
C VAL A 349 26.93 3.62 -1.53
N PRO A 350 27.77 3.29 -2.52
CA PRO A 350 28.76 2.23 -2.38
C PRO A 350 29.72 2.53 -1.22
N VAL A 351 30.15 1.51 -0.47
CA VAL A 351 31.15 1.71 0.59
C VAL A 351 32.45 2.33 0.07
N SER A 352 32.80 2.09 -1.19
CA SER A 352 34.01 2.62 -1.85
C SER A 352 34.03 4.13 -2.01
N VAL A 353 32.87 4.81 -1.89
CA VAL A 353 32.78 6.29 -1.97
C VAL A 353 32.61 6.94 -0.60
N LEU A 354 32.51 6.16 0.48
CA LEU A 354 32.37 6.69 1.85
C LEU A 354 33.69 7.16 2.47
N GLY A 355 34.82 6.75 1.90
CA GLY A 355 36.16 7.08 2.38
C GLY A 355 37.19 6.05 1.93
N ALA A 356 38.47 6.35 2.16
CA ALA A 356 39.58 5.44 1.86
C ALA A 356 39.81 4.37 2.95
N GLU A 357 39.08 4.43 4.05
CA GLU A 357 39.21 3.52 5.18
C GLU A 357 38.31 2.27 5.04
N ARG A 358 38.53 1.31 5.93
CA ARG A 358 37.69 0.12 6.04
C ARG A 358 36.48 0.44 6.92
N PHE A 359 35.28 0.10 6.43
CA PHE A 359 34.05 0.18 7.21
C PHE A 359 33.62 -1.21 7.70
N PHE A 360 33.29 -1.31 8.99
CA PHE A 360 32.69 -2.49 9.61
C PHE A 360 31.17 -2.36 9.66
N HIS A 361 30.47 -3.43 9.30
CA HIS A 361 29.02 -3.48 9.35
C HIS A 361 28.55 -4.19 10.62
N ASP A 362 27.87 -3.47 11.50
CA ASP A 362 27.11 -4.07 12.60
C ASP A 362 25.67 -4.32 12.14
N GLU A 363 25.35 -5.59 11.88
CA GLU A 363 24.04 -6.03 11.44
C GLU A 363 22.94 -5.80 12.49
N LYS A 364 23.26 -5.85 13.78
CA LYS A 364 22.27 -5.65 14.85
C LYS A 364 21.99 -4.17 15.05
N ALA A 365 23.04 -3.35 15.06
CA ALA A 365 22.90 -1.90 15.19
C ALA A 365 22.42 -1.22 13.90
N GLN A 366 22.47 -1.91 12.74
CA GLN A 366 22.19 -1.36 11.40
C GLN A 366 23.09 -0.15 11.10
N VAL A 367 24.40 -0.36 11.24
CA VAL A 367 25.42 0.69 11.18
C VAL A 367 26.63 0.26 10.35
N LEU A 368 27.19 1.19 9.57
CA LEU A 368 28.56 1.12 9.05
C LEU A 368 29.46 2.08 9.83
N GLU A 369 30.55 1.56 10.39
CA GLU A 369 31.50 2.33 11.20
C GLU A 369 32.92 2.26 10.62
N GLY A 370 33.55 3.41 10.45
CA GLY A 370 34.92 3.53 9.94
C GLY A 370 35.95 3.12 10.99
N GLU A 371 36.87 2.23 10.62
CA GLU A 371 37.90 1.69 11.52
C GLU A 371 38.87 2.75 12.05
N GLN A 372 39.19 3.77 11.25
CA GLN A 372 40.19 4.78 11.59
C GLN A 372 39.55 6.08 12.06
N SER A 373 38.50 6.53 11.39
CA SER A 373 37.84 7.79 11.72
C SER A 373 36.80 7.67 12.85
N GLY A 374 36.28 6.46 13.09
CA GLY A 374 35.09 6.25 13.93
C GLY A 374 33.81 6.82 13.32
N THR A 375 33.83 7.24 12.05
CA THR A 375 32.65 7.79 11.37
C THR A 375 31.57 6.72 11.30
N ARG A 376 30.37 7.08 11.77
CA ARG A 376 29.25 6.16 11.91
C ARG A 376 28.11 6.57 10.98
N TYR A 377 27.70 5.67 10.11
CA TYR A 377 26.53 5.79 9.25
C TYR A 377 25.46 4.79 9.71
N ALA A 378 24.41 5.29 10.33
CA ALA A 378 23.32 4.51 10.89
C ALA A 378 22.05 4.62 10.04
N LEU A 379 21.19 3.60 10.13
CA LEU A 379 19.85 3.67 9.58
C LEU A 379 19.12 4.92 10.11
N GLY A 380 18.66 5.77 9.20
CA GLY A 380 17.93 7.00 9.48
C GLY A 380 18.71 8.29 9.44
N ASP A 381 20.04 8.21 9.40
CA ASP A 381 20.86 9.41 9.31
C ASP A 381 20.51 10.19 8.05
N ARG A 382 20.57 11.52 8.17
CA ARG A 382 20.38 12.44 7.05
C ARG A 382 21.74 12.84 6.52
N LEU A 383 21.94 12.68 5.23
CA LEU A 383 23.18 13.00 4.54
C LEU A 383 22.88 13.85 3.31
N ARG A 384 23.75 14.82 3.05
CA ARG A 384 23.78 15.52 1.76
C ARG A 384 24.59 14.68 0.80
N LEU A 385 23.91 14.13 -0.21
CA LEU A 385 24.49 13.21 -1.17
C LEU A 385 24.39 13.77 -2.58
N ARG A 386 25.51 13.73 -3.32
CA ARG A 386 25.53 14.05 -4.74
C ARG A 386 25.00 12.87 -5.54
N LEU A 387 24.06 13.12 -6.45
CA LEU A 387 23.59 12.13 -7.40
C LEU A 387 24.66 11.90 -8.46
N ALA A 388 25.25 10.72 -8.49
CA ALA A 388 26.34 10.42 -9.42
C ALA A 388 25.91 9.63 -10.66
N GLU A 389 24.90 8.76 -10.53
CA GLU A 389 24.34 8.03 -11.66
C GLU A 389 22.83 7.88 -11.46
N ALA A 390 22.06 8.08 -12.53
CA ALA A 390 20.64 7.73 -12.57
C ALA A 390 20.35 6.98 -13.87
N ASN A 391 19.83 5.76 -13.74
CA ASN A 391 19.53 4.88 -14.86
C ASN A 391 18.00 4.76 -15.06
N PRO A 392 17.43 5.40 -16.08
CA PRO A 392 15.99 5.38 -16.35
C PRO A 392 15.43 3.99 -16.70
N LEU A 393 16.26 3.11 -17.27
CA LEU A 393 15.82 1.77 -17.70
C LEU A 393 15.64 0.83 -16.52
N THR A 394 16.54 0.92 -15.53
CA THR A 394 16.52 0.05 -14.35
C THR A 394 15.89 0.70 -13.13
N GLY A 395 15.65 2.02 -13.14
CA GLY A 395 15.23 2.78 -11.96
C GLY A 395 16.33 2.94 -10.91
N ALA A 396 17.59 2.65 -11.26
CA ALA A 396 18.68 2.60 -10.28
C ALA A 396 19.35 3.97 -10.14
N LEU A 397 19.59 4.38 -8.90
CA LEU A 397 20.33 5.58 -8.56
C LEU A 397 21.63 5.21 -7.82
N LYS A 398 22.69 5.98 -8.03
CA LYS A 398 23.90 5.94 -7.21
C LYS A 398 24.21 7.32 -6.67
N PHE A 399 24.65 7.33 -5.42
CA PHE A 399 24.97 8.52 -4.66
C PHE A 399 26.41 8.46 -4.16
N GLU A 400 26.99 9.63 -3.93
CA GLU A 400 28.28 9.81 -3.25
C GLU A 400 28.18 10.95 -2.23
N PRO A 401 28.98 10.93 -1.14
CA PRO A 401 29.10 12.07 -0.24
C PRO A 401 29.55 13.35 -0.96
N GLU A 402 29.09 14.52 -0.51
CA GLU A 402 29.44 15.82 -1.09
C GLU A 402 30.97 16.03 -1.16
N ASP A 403 31.71 15.55 -0.15
CA ASP A 403 33.16 15.69 0.00
C ASP A 403 33.97 14.45 -0.44
N SER A 404 33.33 13.48 -1.13
CA SER A 404 34.01 12.27 -1.57
C SER A 404 35.06 12.56 -2.67
N THR A 405 36.32 12.16 -2.42
CA THR A 405 37.41 12.14 -3.41
C THR A 405 37.46 10.85 -4.23
N GLY A 406 36.57 9.89 -3.95
CA GLY A 406 36.52 8.58 -4.60
C GLY A 406 35.87 8.65 -5.97
N ARG A 407 36.50 8.05 -7.00
CA ARG A 407 35.90 7.86 -8.32
C ARG A 407 34.92 6.68 -8.29
N ILE A 408 33.70 6.90 -8.75
CA ILE A 408 32.76 5.81 -9.05
C ILE A 408 33.26 5.09 -10.30
N GLU A 409 33.56 3.80 -10.19
CA GLU A 409 33.89 3.01 -11.37
C GLU A 409 32.63 2.90 -12.28
N PRO A 410 32.74 3.30 -13.57
CA PRO A 410 31.66 3.10 -14.51
C PRO A 410 31.40 1.60 -14.69
N ARG A 411 30.13 1.25 -14.91
CA ARG A 411 29.73 -0.13 -15.20
C ARG A 411 30.52 -0.62 -16.42
N GLY A 412 31.39 -1.60 -16.24
CA GLY A 412 32.19 -2.18 -17.32
C GLY A 412 31.30 -2.57 -18.51
N ALA A 413 31.73 -2.22 -19.73
CA ALA A 413 31.05 -2.61 -20.96
C ALA A 413 30.88 -4.14 -21.02
N PRO A 414 29.80 -4.65 -21.65
CA PRO A 414 29.66 -6.10 -21.82
C PRO A 414 30.84 -6.63 -22.64
N LEU A 415 31.67 -7.48 -22.03
CA LEU A 415 32.77 -8.14 -22.71
C LEU A 415 32.21 -8.98 -23.89
N PRO A 416 32.88 -9.02 -25.04
CA PRO A 416 32.47 -9.85 -26.16
C PRO A 416 32.47 -11.33 -25.75
N LEU A 417 31.39 -12.04 -26.05
CA LEU A 417 31.23 -13.47 -25.78
C LEU A 417 32.22 -14.30 -26.61
N GLY A 418 33.41 -14.52 -26.05
CA GLY A 418 34.38 -15.52 -26.50
C GLY A 418 33.93 -16.94 -26.13
N LYS A 419 33.97 -17.86 -27.10
CA LYS A 419 33.51 -19.25 -26.99
C LYS A 419 34.31 -20.08 -25.96
N LYS A 420 33.52 -20.78 -25.12
CA LYS A 420 33.72 -22.10 -24.46
C LYS A 420 34.98 -22.31 -23.59
N GLY A 421 34.74 -22.31 -22.27
CA GLY A 421 35.43 -23.13 -21.27
C GLY A 421 34.46 -23.49 -20.14
N LYS A 422 34.36 -24.77 -19.76
CA LYS A 422 33.39 -25.30 -18.78
C LYS A 422 33.66 -24.72 -17.38
N HIS A 423 32.71 -23.97 -16.81
CA HIS A 423 32.70 -23.62 -15.38
C HIS A 423 31.37 -23.99 -14.72
N PHE A 424 31.51 -24.56 -13.52
CA PHE A 424 30.45 -24.95 -12.61
C PHE A 424 29.48 -23.79 -12.33
N THR A 425 28.20 -24.01 -12.57
CA THR A 425 27.12 -23.11 -12.16
C THR A 425 26.92 -23.21 -10.65
N GLY A 426 27.57 -22.30 -9.91
CA GLY A 426 27.22 -22.01 -8.52
C GLY A 426 25.84 -21.34 -8.45
N LYS A 427 24.97 -21.87 -7.59
CA LYS A 427 23.59 -21.38 -7.37
C LYS A 427 23.59 -19.92 -6.90
N ARG A 428 22.87 -19.04 -7.60
CA ARG A 428 22.45 -17.73 -7.07
C ARG A 428 21.44 -17.97 -5.94
N GLY A 429 21.90 -17.81 -4.69
CA GLY A 429 21.09 -17.92 -3.49
C GLY A 429 20.17 -16.71 -3.32
N ARG A 430 18.87 -16.99 -3.42
CA ARG A 430 17.76 -16.15 -2.93
C ARG A 430 17.70 -16.30 -1.40
N PRO A 431 17.48 -15.23 -0.60
CA PRO A 431 17.24 -15.36 0.83
C PRO A 431 16.08 -16.34 1.10
N GLY A 432 16.37 -17.39 1.87
CA GLY A 432 15.48 -18.52 2.08
C GLY A 432 14.45 -18.21 3.16
N ASN A 433 13.19 -17.99 2.77
CA ASN A 433 12.03 -18.14 3.65
C ASN A 433 10.71 -18.36 2.87
N ILE A 434 10.74 -19.18 1.81
CA ILE A 434 9.52 -19.66 1.14
C ILE A 434 9.64 -21.18 0.93
N ARG A 435 9.01 -21.96 1.80
CA ARG A 435 8.75 -23.39 1.58
C ARG A 435 7.59 -23.52 0.57
N HIS A 436 7.88 -23.92 -0.66
CA HIS A 436 6.87 -24.49 -1.55
C HIS A 436 6.71 -25.97 -1.21
N GLN A 437 5.56 -26.36 -0.65
CA GLN A 437 5.06 -27.72 -0.81
C GLN A 437 4.29 -27.78 -2.13
N GLY A 438 4.88 -28.40 -3.14
CA GLY A 438 4.20 -28.83 -4.36
C GLY A 438 4.09 -30.34 -4.36
N ARG A 439 2.85 -30.84 -4.40
CA ARG A 439 2.48 -32.25 -4.57
C ARG A 439 3.04 -32.80 -5.90
N GLY A 440 3.51 -34.03 -5.84
CA GLY A 440 3.73 -34.87 -7.01
C GLY A 440 2.41 -35.31 -7.66
N ARG A 441 2.59 -35.70 -8.92
CA ARG A 441 1.73 -36.46 -9.85
C ARG A 441 0.38 -36.94 -9.35
#